data_AF-A0A1G2Y1L0-F1
#
_entry.id   AF-A0A1G2Y1L0-F1
#
_cell.length_a   1.000
_cell.length_b   1.000
_cell.length_c   1.000
_cell.angle_alpha   90.00
_cell.angle_beta   90.00
_cell.angle_gamma   90.00
#
_symmetry.space_group_name_H-M   'P 1'
#
loop_
_entity.id
_entity.type
_entity.pdbx_description
1 polymer ?
#
loop_
_entity_poly.entity_id
_entity_poly.type
_entity_poly.pdbx_seq_one_letter_code
_entity_poly.pdbx_strand_id
1 'polypeptide(L)'
;MFMQTQTKRPKLEIHKRALLDFFESVPGRVEMLPQQDRAFVRLFLVSQKIRLMAAMAGKHEATIARRLKRIAARISANNFVATLSDEKLSKDEMQILRDYFVDGIAMLKIARNRNLNYYVVRKIIKSRMTA
;
A
#
# COMPACT_ATOMS: atom_id res chain seq x y z
N MET A 1 -8.75 -9.57 -46.08
CA MET A 1 -9.02 -8.25 -45.48
C MET A 1 -10.38 -8.34 -44.80
N PHE A 2 -10.43 -8.37 -43.47
CA PHE A 2 -11.47 -7.79 -42.60
C PHE A 2 -11.06 -8.07 -41.15
N MET A 3 -10.92 -6.98 -40.39
CA MET A 3 -10.44 -6.94 -39.01
C MET A 3 -11.42 -7.60 -38.06
N GLN A 4 -10.93 -8.36 -37.08
CA GLN A 4 -11.65 -8.55 -35.82
C GLN A 4 -10.86 -7.83 -34.72
N THR A 5 -11.29 -6.60 -34.45
CA THR A 5 -10.88 -5.79 -33.32
C THR A 5 -11.26 -6.51 -32.03
N GLN A 6 -10.28 -7.02 -31.30
CA GLN A 6 -10.55 -7.61 -29.98
C GLN A 6 -11.08 -6.54 -29.03
N THR A 7 -12.28 -6.82 -28.53
CA THR A 7 -13.11 -6.07 -27.61
C THR A 7 -12.38 -5.69 -26.32
N LYS A 8 -12.29 -4.37 -26.12
CA LYS A 8 -11.73 -3.65 -24.97
C LYS A 8 -12.48 -4.04 -23.69
N ARG A 9 -11.84 -4.83 -22.81
CA ARG A 9 -12.38 -5.14 -21.47
C ARG A 9 -12.58 -3.85 -20.68
N PRO A 10 -13.77 -3.57 -20.09
CA PRO A 10 -13.98 -2.39 -19.27
C PRO A 10 -13.16 -2.54 -17.98
N LYS A 11 -12.07 -1.78 -17.92
CA LYS A 11 -11.04 -1.86 -16.90
C LYS A 11 -11.53 -1.08 -15.69
N LEU A 12 -12.01 -1.78 -14.66
CA LEU A 12 -12.41 -1.29 -13.33
C LEU A 12 -11.86 0.11 -12.98
N GLU A 13 -12.62 1.15 -13.33
CA GLU A 13 -12.32 2.53 -13.01
C GLU A 13 -12.67 2.79 -11.55
N ILE A 14 -11.75 2.45 -10.65
CA ILE A 14 -11.59 3.33 -9.49
C ILE A 14 -10.91 4.55 -10.09
N HIS A 15 -11.69 5.61 -10.27
CA HIS A 15 -11.29 6.76 -11.08
C HIS A 15 -9.99 7.34 -10.53
N LYS A 16 -9.01 7.55 -11.42
CA LYS A 16 -7.72 8.21 -11.14
C LYS A 16 -7.90 9.42 -10.20
N ARG A 17 -8.98 10.17 -10.40
CA ARG A 17 -9.34 11.36 -9.62
C ARG A 17 -9.57 11.04 -8.14
N ALA A 18 -10.36 10.02 -7.82
CA ALA A 18 -10.58 9.59 -6.43
C ALA A 18 -9.28 9.20 -5.72
N LEU A 19 -8.30 8.60 -6.43
CA LEU A 19 -6.98 8.31 -5.84
C LEU A 19 -6.15 9.57 -5.62
N LEU A 20 -6.21 10.55 -6.53
CA LEU A 20 -5.54 11.85 -6.36
C LEU A 20 -6.14 12.59 -5.18
N ASP A 21 -7.45 12.80 -5.18
CA ASP A 21 -8.19 13.49 -4.12
C ASP A 21 -7.90 12.85 -2.75
N PHE A 22 -7.89 11.51 -2.70
CA PHE A 22 -7.53 10.78 -1.49
C PHE A 22 -6.10 11.11 -1.02
N PHE A 23 -5.08 10.93 -1.87
CA PHE A 23 -3.69 11.17 -1.46
C PHE A 23 -3.43 12.64 -1.10
N GLU A 24 -4.09 13.58 -1.77
CA GLU A 24 -4.04 15.02 -1.43
C GLU A 24 -4.69 15.32 -0.08
N SER A 25 -5.74 14.59 0.30
CA SER A 25 -6.43 14.76 1.58
C SER A 25 -5.68 14.21 2.81
N VAL A 26 -4.70 13.32 2.63
CA VAL A 26 -3.96 12.66 3.75
C VAL A 26 -2.44 12.79 3.66
N PRO A 27 -1.86 14.00 3.52
CA PRO A 27 -0.42 14.18 3.30
C PRO A 27 0.42 13.62 4.46
N GLY A 28 -0.03 13.77 5.71
CA GLY A 28 0.66 13.21 6.87
C GLY A 28 0.79 11.69 6.84
N ARG A 29 -0.23 10.98 6.35
CA ARG A 29 -0.17 9.51 6.19
C ARG A 29 0.74 9.10 5.05
N VAL A 30 0.82 9.90 3.98
CA VAL A 30 1.77 9.68 2.87
C VAL A 30 3.21 9.81 3.36
N GLU A 31 3.51 10.77 4.24
CA GLU A 31 4.85 10.91 4.83
C GLU A 31 5.26 9.77 5.76
N MET A 32 4.29 9.00 6.28
CA MET A 32 4.57 7.81 7.09
C MET A 32 4.87 6.57 6.24
N LEU A 33 4.67 6.62 4.92
CA LEU A 33 4.95 5.50 4.03
C LEU A 33 6.45 5.19 3.95
N PRO A 34 6.80 3.91 3.67
CA PRO A 34 8.15 3.54 3.27
C PRO A 34 8.65 4.41 2.14
N GLN A 35 9.95 4.70 2.11
CA GLN A 35 10.57 5.59 1.13
C GLN A 35 10.14 5.27 -0.32
N GLN A 36 10.11 3.98 -0.68
CA GLN A 36 9.72 3.55 -2.03
C GLN A 36 8.26 3.86 -2.36
N ASP A 37 7.33 3.58 -1.43
CA ASP A 37 5.91 3.81 -1.65
C ASP A 37 5.56 5.30 -1.58
N ARG A 38 6.24 6.05 -0.72
CA ARG A 38 6.15 7.51 -0.67
C ARG A 38 6.59 8.16 -1.97
N ALA A 39 7.77 7.77 -2.47
CA ALA A 39 8.26 8.25 -3.77
C ALA A 39 7.28 7.88 -4.90
N PHE A 40 6.72 6.68 -4.86
CA PHE A 40 5.74 6.23 -5.83
C PHE A 40 4.44 7.04 -5.82
N VAL A 41 3.92 7.37 -4.63
CA VAL A 41 2.74 8.24 -4.47
C VAL A 41 3.05 9.68 -4.89
N ARG A 42 4.19 10.25 -4.50
CA ARG A 42 4.62 11.59 -4.92
C ARG A 42 4.73 11.69 -6.44
N LEU A 43 5.32 10.68 -7.08
CA LEU A 43 5.39 10.62 -8.53
C LEU A 43 4.00 10.57 -9.19
N PHE A 44 3.03 9.89 -8.55
CA PHE A 44 1.66 9.88 -9.01
C PHE A 44 0.98 11.25 -8.87
N LEU A 45 1.18 11.94 -7.74
CA LEU A 45 0.66 13.29 -7.48
C LEU A 45 1.22 14.32 -8.48
N VAL A 46 2.52 14.25 -8.79
CA VAL A 46 3.17 15.15 -9.75
C VAL A 46 2.78 14.85 -11.19
N SER A 47 2.87 13.58 -11.61
CA SER A 47 2.62 13.22 -13.01
C SER A 47 1.14 13.25 -13.36
N GLN A 48 0.28 12.93 -12.39
CA GLN A 48 -1.15 12.66 -12.56
C GLN A 48 -1.46 11.73 -13.75
N LYS A 49 -0.50 10.93 -14.23
CA LYS A 49 -0.63 10.13 -15.46
C LYS A 49 -0.09 8.73 -15.21
N ILE A 50 -1.00 7.81 -14.91
CA ILE A 50 -0.67 6.37 -14.70
C ILE A 50 0.10 5.80 -15.90
N ARG A 51 -0.27 6.22 -17.12
CA ARG A 51 0.44 5.83 -18.35
C ARG A 51 1.92 6.24 -18.36
N LEU A 52 2.23 7.45 -17.90
CA LEU A 52 3.61 7.95 -17.86
C LEU A 52 4.43 7.17 -16.83
N MET A 53 3.86 6.94 -15.64
CA MET A 53 4.49 6.08 -14.63
C MET A 53 4.73 4.65 -15.12
N ALA A 54 3.77 4.09 -15.86
CA ALA A 54 3.85 2.76 -16.45
C ALA A 54 5.00 2.66 -17.47
N ALA A 55 5.12 3.66 -18.35
CA ALA A 55 6.20 3.75 -19.32
C ALA A 55 7.57 3.86 -18.64
N MET A 56 7.73 4.76 -17.67
CA MET A 56 9.00 4.92 -16.92
C MET A 56 9.40 3.67 -16.14
N ALA A 57 8.42 2.93 -15.61
CA ALA A 57 8.67 1.71 -14.85
C ALA A 57 8.84 0.45 -15.72
N GLY A 58 8.58 0.54 -17.03
CA GLY A 58 8.50 -0.64 -17.91
C GLY A 58 7.43 -1.64 -17.45
N LYS A 59 6.31 -1.16 -16.88
CA LYS A 59 5.23 -1.99 -16.35
C LYS A 59 3.90 -1.66 -17.02
N HIS A 60 2.96 -2.59 -17.00
CA HIS A 60 1.60 -2.34 -17.48
C HIS A 60 0.85 -1.36 -16.56
N GLU A 61 0.04 -0.47 -17.13
CA GLU A 61 -0.75 0.53 -16.39
C GLU A 61 -1.62 -0.09 -15.28
N ALA A 62 -2.18 -1.28 -15.53
CA ALA A 62 -2.99 -1.97 -14.52
C ALA A 62 -2.17 -2.33 -13.27
N THR A 63 -0.88 -2.64 -13.44
CA THR A 63 0.04 -2.94 -12.34
C THR A 63 0.28 -1.70 -11.48
N ILE A 64 0.49 -0.55 -12.13
CA ILE A 64 0.64 0.75 -11.45
C ILE A 64 -0.63 1.10 -10.69
N ALA A 65 -1.79 1.04 -11.35
CA ALA A 65 -3.09 1.33 -10.73
C ALA A 65 -3.37 0.40 -9.53
N ARG A 66 -3.10 -0.91 -9.66
CA ARG A 66 -3.25 -1.87 -8.56
C ARG A 66 -2.30 -1.58 -7.39
N ARG A 67 -1.08 -1.09 -7.65
CA ARG A 67 -0.14 -0.70 -6.59
C ARG A 67 -0.64 0.54 -5.86
N LEU A 68 -1.09 1.58 -6.57
CA LEU A 68 -1.66 2.79 -5.97
C LEU A 68 -2.88 2.47 -5.10
N LYS A 69 -3.80 1.64 -5.60
CA LYS A 69 -4.98 1.18 -4.83
C LYS A 69 -4.59 0.45 -3.54
N ARG A 70 -3.57 -0.42 -3.61
CA ARG A 70 -3.07 -1.15 -2.42
C ARG A 70 -2.47 -0.20 -1.39
N ILE A 71 -1.68 0.78 -1.83
CA ILE A 71 -1.12 1.80 -0.93
C ILE A 71 -2.26 2.62 -0.31
N ALA A 72 -3.22 3.07 -1.11
CA ALA A 72 -4.36 3.84 -0.63
C ALA A 72 -5.18 3.08 0.43
N ALA A 73 -5.53 1.82 0.15
CA ALA A 73 -6.26 0.97 1.08
C ALA A 73 -5.48 0.70 2.38
N ARG A 74 -4.14 0.61 2.30
CA ARG A 74 -3.29 0.40 3.48
C ARG A 74 -3.26 1.65 4.36
N ILE A 75 -3.07 2.83 3.76
CA ILE A 75 -3.00 4.07 4.54
C ILE A 75 -4.38 4.57 4.98
N SER A 76 -5.48 4.12 4.37
CA SER A 76 -6.83 4.45 4.84
C SER A 76 -7.23 3.66 6.09
N ALA A 77 -6.69 2.46 6.28
CA ALA A 77 -7.02 1.59 7.40
C ALA A 77 -6.69 2.25 8.76
N ASN A 78 -7.60 2.14 9.73
CA ASN A 78 -7.42 2.70 11.08
C ASN A 78 -6.16 2.16 11.79
N ASN A 79 -5.82 0.90 11.51
CA ASN A 79 -4.64 0.24 12.05
C ASN A 79 -3.33 0.90 11.60
N PHE A 80 -3.33 1.63 10.47
CA PHE A 80 -2.15 2.37 10.01
C PHE A 80 -1.71 3.44 11.01
N VAL A 81 -2.67 4.15 11.63
CA VAL A 81 -2.37 5.19 12.62
C VAL A 81 -2.25 4.58 14.02
N ALA A 82 -3.12 3.63 14.38
CA ALA A 82 -3.12 3.01 15.71
C ALA A 82 -1.78 2.32 16.04
N THR A 83 -1.09 1.77 15.04
CA THR A 83 0.22 1.14 15.20
C THR A 83 1.37 2.12 15.48
N LEU A 84 1.14 3.43 15.32
CA LEU A 84 2.17 4.46 15.52
C LEU A 84 2.12 5.11 16.90
N SER A 85 1.12 4.82 17.73
CA SER A 85 0.85 5.62 18.95
C SER A 85 0.47 4.83 20.20
N ASP A 86 0.50 3.49 20.18
CA ASP A 86 0.14 2.69 21.37
C ASP A 86 1.34 2.46 22.29
N GLU A 87 1.38 3.20 23.41
CA GLU A 87 2.42 3.12 24.45
C GLU A 87 2.46 1.79 25.19
N LYS A 88 1.41 0.95 25.08
CA LYS A 88 1.36 -0.37 25.74
C LYS A 88 2.12 -1.45 24.98
N LEU A 89 2.57 -1.17 23.76
CA LEU A 89 3.31 -2.14 22.96
C LEU A 89 4.78 -2.16 23.32
N SER A 90 5.36 -3.36 23.39
CA SER A 90 6.81 -3.48 23.36
C SER A 90 7.36 -2.94 22.04
N LYS A 91 8.62 -2.48 22.06
CA LYS A 91 9.30 -2.01 20.85
C LYS A 91 9.25 -3.05 19.73
N ASP A 92 9.39 -4.34 20.06
CA ASP A 92 9.36 -5.42 19.07
C ASP A 92 7.98 -5.63 18.46
N GLU A 93 6.92 -5.61 19.26
CA GLU A 93 5.54 -5.72 18.76
C GLU A 93 5.17 -4.52 17.89
N MET A 94 5.55 -3.31 18.30
CA MET A 94 5.34 -2.09 17.51
C MET A 94 6.04 -2.19 16.16
N GLN A 95 7.25 -2.75 16.12
CA GLN A 95 8.03 -2.89 14.89
C GLN A 95 7.44 -4.00 14.00
N ILE A 96 6.93 -5.10 14.55
CA ILE A 96 6.17 -6.13 13.79
C ILE A 96 4.91 -5.53 13.16
N LEU A 97 4.18 -4.73 13.93
CA LEU A 97 2.95 -4.09 13.47
C LEU A 97 3.25 -3.04 12.39
N ARG A 98 4.33 -2.26 12.54
CA ARG A 98 4.82 -1.33 11.50
C ARG A 98 5.19 -2.08 10.23
N ASP A 99 6.00 -3.14 10.32
CA ASP A 99 6.40 -3.94 9.16
C ASP A 99 5.16 -4.44 8.38
N TYR A 100 4.10 -4.82 9.09
CA TYR A 100 2.88 -5.33 8.47
C TYR A 100 1.96 -4.23 7.93
N PHE A 101 1.50 -3.33 8.80
CA PHE A 101 0.47 -2.34 8.49
C PHE A 101 1.01 -1.12 7.75
N VAL A 102 2.26 -0.73 7.97
CA VAL A 102 2.88 0.43 7.31
C VAL A 102 3.70 -0.01 6.11
N ASP A 103 4.59 -0.98 6.29
CA ASP A 103 5.52 -1.39 5.24
C ASP A 103 4.91 -2.42 4.27
N GLY A 104 3.79 -3.06 4.65
CA GLY A 104 3.11 -4.08 3.84
C GLY A 104 3.93 -5.36 3.65
N ILE A 105 4.84 -5.66 4.58
CA ILE A 105 5.66 -6.86 4.56
C ILE A 105 4.79 -8.06 4.95
N ALA A 106 4.89 -9.15 4.17
CA ALA A 106 4.15 -10.37 4.47
C ALA A 106 4.58 -10.96 5.83
N MET A 107 3.62 -11.46 6.62
CA MET A 107 3.86 -12.04 7.95
C MET A 107 4.99 -13.09 7.97
N LEU A 108 5.07 -13.94 6.94
CA LEU A 108 6.15 -14.93 6.79
C LEU A 108 7.53 -14.28 6.64
N LYS A 109 7.61 -13.16 5.93
CA LYS A 109 8.86 -12.42 5.76
C LYS A 109 9.23 -11.69 7.04
N ILE A 110 8.26 -11.13 7.77
CA ILE A 110 8.48 -10.55 9.10
C ILE A 110 9.04 -11.60 10.07
N ALA A 111 8.40 -12.77 10.12
CA ALA A 111 8.83 -13.89 10.95
C ALA A 111 10.28 -14.29 10.67
N ARG A 112 10.64 -14.46 9.39
CA ARG A 112 12.02 -14.76 8.98
C ARG A 112 13.00 -13.65 9.35
N ASN A 113 12.68 -12.39 9.03
CA ASN A 113 13.57 -11.25 9.27
C ASN A 113 13.88 -11.04 10.75
N ARG A 114 12.94 -11.40 11.63
CA ARG A 114 13.04 -11.19 13.08
C ARG A 114 13.41 -12.47 13.85
N ASN A 115 13.68 -13.57 13.15
CA ASN A 115 13.90 -14.89 13.75
C ASN A 115 12.77 -15.31 14.72
N LEU A 116 11.52 -15.02 14.34
CA LEU A 116 10.31 -15.34 15.10
C LEU A 116 9.51 -16.45 14.43
N ASN A 117 8.72 -17.16 15.23
CA ASN A 117 7.73 -18.07 14.68
C ASN A 117 6.58 -17.28 14.01
N TYR A 118 6.14 -17.74 12.84
CA TYR A 118 4.96 -17.22 12.13
C TYR A 118 3.73 -17.07 13.04
N TYR A 119 3.50 -18.03 13.95
CA TYR A 119 2.36 -17.98 14.87
C TYR A 119 2.42 -16.80 15.85
N VAL A 120 3.62 -16.42 16.30
CA VAL A 120 3.83 -15.25 17.17
C VAL A 120 3.47 -13.98 16.41
N VAL A 121 4.00 -13.81 15.19
CA VAL A 121 3.69 -12.67 14.31
C VAL A 121 2.19 -12.59 14.03
N ARG A 122 1.56 -13.73 13.70
CA ARG A 122 0.10 -13.79 13.45
C ARG A 122 -0.70 -13.40 14.68
N LYS A 123 -0.30 -13.82 15.89
CA LYS A 123 -0.98 -13.49 17.14
C LYS A 123 -0.93 -11.98 17.42
N ILE A 124 0.24 -11.37 17.27
CA ILE A 124 0.45 -9.92 17.46
C ILE A 124 -0.39 -9.11 16.47
N ILE A 125 -0.41 -9.51 15.20
CA ILE A 125 -1.18 -8.77 14.19
C ILE A 125 -2.69 -8.93 14.45
N LYS A 126 -3.16 -10.15 14.75
CA LYS A 126 -4.58 -10.40 14.98
C LYS A 126 -5.14 -9.65 16.18
N SER A 127 -4.37 -9.49 17.26
CA SER A 127 -4.85 -8.74 18.43
C SER A 127 -5.20 -7.27 18.11
N ARG A 128 -4.69 -6.75 16.97
CA ARG A 128 -4.92 -5.37 16.51
C ARG A 128 -5.78 -5.27 15.26
N MET A 129 -6.34 -6.37 14.76
CA MET A 129 -7.32 -6.34 13.65
C MET A 129 -8.76 -6.19 14.13
N THR A 130 -9.03 -6.42 15.42
CA THR A 130 -10.37 -6.48 16.03
C THR A 130 -10.62 -5.39 17.09
N ALA A 131 -9.69 -4.45 17.27
CA ALA A 131 -9.83 -3.29 18.15
C ALA A 131 -10.13 -2.04 17.31
#